data_AF-A0A851GUR2-F1
#
_entry.id   AF-A0A851GUR2-F1
#
_cell.length_a   1.000
_cell.length_b   1.000
_cell.length_c   1.000
_cell.angle_alpha   90.00
_cell.angle_beta   90.00
_cell.angle_gamma   90.00
#
_symmetry.space_group_name_H-M   'P 1'
#
loop_
_entity.id
_entity.type
_entity.pdbx_description
1 polymer ?
#
loop_
_entity_poly.entity_id
_entity_poly.type
_entity_poly.pdbx_seq_one_letter_code
_entity_poly.pdbx_strand_id
1 'polypeptide(L)'
;MKYLIISAVGDESLHTEWIKEQPTFDLALLYYGTDPEMAKTYARQATYFLQTKGMKYHLIHAFIQQHLSSIIQYTYIWMPDNDVAISTQDIHRLFQLAEQYDLQLCQPAMTGYISHPITQPDPASLLRFSNFVEVLAPLMSLPALLQLYNTFNLNYSGWGYDYIWPFLLGYPKNKIAIIDAVVMKHTKPIGADYSRFPKHPKQEMKETLKPYGRSMQKKQVIYSSIPAGE
;
A
#
# COMPACT_ATOMS: atom_id res chain seq x y z
N MET A 1 -10.42 9.45 -12.87
CA MET A 1 -9.06 9.28 -13.45
C MET A 1 -8.75 7.78 -13.57
N LYS A 2 -7.59 7.34 -14.09
CA LYS A 2 -7.25 5.89 -14.18
C LYS A 2 -6.77 5.31 -12.85
N TYR A 3 -6.23 6.13 -11.96
CA TYR A 3 -5.55 5.69 -10.75
C TYR A 3 -6.23 6.25 -9.50
N LEU A 4 -6.21 5.49 -8.41
CA LEU A 4 -6.77 5.87 -7.12
C LEU A 4 -5.74 5.66 -6.02
N ILE A 5 -5.67 6.60 -5.07
CA ILE A 5 -5.00 6.40 -3.79
C ILE A 5 -6.08 6.27 -2.71
N ILE A 6 -6.01 5.23 -1.88
CA ILE A 6 -6.88 5.08 -0.70
C ILE A 6 -5.99 5.04 0.54
N SER A 7 -6.10 6.05 1.41
CA SER A 7 -5.29 6.12 2.63
C SER A 7 -6.16 6.39 3.86
N ALA A 8 -5.88 5.65 4.94
CA ALA A 8 -6.41 5.96 6.26
C ALA A 8 -5.53 7.02 6.90
N VAL A 9 -6.11 8.19 7.21
CA VAL A 9 -5.34 9.39 7.56
C VAL A 9 -5.79 10.01 8.89
N GLY A 10 -4.81 10.37 9.73
CA GLY A 10 -5.02 11.17 10.94
C GLY A 10 -4.67 12.65 10.74
N ASP A 11 -4.71 13.41 11.84
CA ASP A 11 -4.50 14.88 11.86
C ASP A 11 -3.11 15.31 11.32
N GLU A 12 -2.11 14.42 11.37
CA GLU A 12 -0.72 14.66 10.94
C GLU A 12 -0.38 13.98 9.61
N SER A 13 -1.35 13.79 8.72
CA SER A 13 -1.13 13.07 7.46
C SER A 13 -0.24 13.83 6.47
N LEU A 14 0.71 13.12 5.86
CA LEU A 14 1.62 13.64 4.84
C LEU A 14 1.02 13.66 3.43
N HIS A 15 -0.24 13.23 3.25
CA HIS A 15 -0.87 13.19 1.93
C HIS A 15 -0.92 14.55 1.22
N THR A 16 -0.81 15.65 1.95
CA THR A 16 -0.71 16.99 1.37
C THR A 16 0.52 17.14 0.46
N GLU A 17 1.59 16.36 0.69
CA GLU A 17 2.75 16.30 -0.19
C GLU A 17 2.44 15.63 -1.53
N TRP A 18 1.54 14.64 -1.52
CA TRP A 18 1.17 13.86 -2.70
C TRP A 18 0.41 14.70 -3.72
N ILE A 19 -0.24 15.77 -3.28
CA ILE A 19 -1.08 16.68 -4.09
C ILE A 19 -0.51 18.11 -4.18
N LYS A 20 0.80 18.30 -3.93
CA LYS A 20 1.45 19.62 -4.07
C LYS A 20 1.40 20.14 -5.50
N GLU A 21 1.50 19.24 -6.47
CA GLU A 21 1.32 19.54 -7.90
C GLU A 21 0.04 18.87 -8.43
N GLN A 22 -0.32 19.14 -9.68
CA GLN A 22 -1.56 18.63 -10.27
C GLN A 22 -1.57 17.09 -10.31
N PRO A 23 -2.42 16.42 -9.51
CA PRO A 23 -2.46 14.96 -9.47
C PRO A 23 -3.13 14.39 -10.73
N THR A 24 -2.66 13.22 -11.17
CA THR A 24 -3.26 12.41 -12.26
C THR A 24 -4.03 11.20 -11.72
N PHE A 25 -4.29 11.20 -10.41
CA PHE A 25 -4.98 10.17 -9.67
C PHE A 25 -6.08 10.81 -8.81
N ASP A 26 -7.13 10.04 -8.54
CA ASP A 26 -8.13 10.40 -7.54
C ASP A 26 -7.63 10.03 -6.14
N LEU A 27 -8.13 10.73 -5.13
CA LEU A 27 -7.74 10.52 -3.73
C LEU A 27 -8.95 10.18 -2.88
N ALA A 28 -8.86 9.07 -2.14
CA ALA A 28 -9.81 8.65 -1.12
C ALA A 28 -9.16 8.73 0.27
N LEU A 29 -9.65 9.65 1.10
CA LEU A 29 -9.17 9.84 2.47
C LEU A 29 -10.18 9.28 3.46
N LEU A 30 -9.75 8.24 4.19
CA LEU A 30 -10.49 7.64 5.29
C LEU A 30 -9.98 8.26 6.59
N TYR A 31 -10.57 9.38 6.98
CA TYR A 31 -10.09 10.25 8.04
C TYR A 31 -10.51 9.76 9.42
N TYR A 32 -9.54 9.31 10.22
CA TYR A 32 -9.73 8.88 11.62
C TYR A 32 -9.33 9.92 12.66
N GLY A 33 -8.85 11.08 12.20
CA GLY A 33 -8.46 12.22 13.02
C GLY A 33 -9.62 12.81 13.82
N THR A 34 -9.28 13.71 14.74
CA THR A 34 -10.26 14.32 15.64
C THR A 34 -10.41 15.82 15.47
N ASP A 35 -9.54 16.46 14.68
CA ASP A 35 -9.59 17.89 14.43
C ASP A 35 -10.68 18.22 13.36
N PRO A 36 -11.72 19.01 13.70
CA PRO A 36 -12.77 19.37 12.76
C PRO A 36 -12.32 20.29 11.61
N GLU A 37 -11.33 21.15 11.83
CA GLU A 37 -10.82 22.06 10.79
C GLU A 37 -9.90 21.31 9.82
N MET A 38 -9.10 20.37 10.31
CA MET A 38 -8.38 19.43 9.45
C MET A 38 -9.35 18.58 8.62
N ALA A 39 -10.43 18.06 9.23
CA ALA A 39 -11.45 17.31 8.51
C ALA A 39 -12.04 18.09 7.32
N LYS A 40 -12.42 19.36 7.55
CA LYS A 40 -12.92 20.26 6.49
C LYS A 40 -11.88 20.49 5.39
N THR A 41 -10.61 20.65 5.78
CA THR A 41 -9.51 20.88 4.84
C THR A 41 -9.30 19.65 3.96
N TYR A 42 -9.19 18.47 4.56
CA TYR A 42 -8.95 17.22 3.85
C TYR A 42 -10.12 16.83 2.95
N ALA A 43 -11.36 17.12 3.37
CA ALA A 43 -12.54 16.92 2.54
C ALA A 43 -12.52 17.72 1.23
N ARG A 44 -11.83 18.86 1.18
CA ARG A 44 -11.65 19.67 -0.04
C ARG A 44 -10.50 19.20 -0.92
N GLN A 45 -9.63 18.34 -0.40
CA GLN A 45 -8.43 17.84 -1.06
C GLN A 45 -8.62 16.47 -1.71
N ALA A 46 -9.73 15.79 -1.42
CA ALA A 46 -9.97 14.42 -1.82
C ALA A 46 -11.22 14.26 -2.71
N THR A 47 -11.14 13.36 -3.69
CA THR A 47 -12.29 12.93 -4.50
C THR A 47 -13.31 12.19 -3.63
N TYR A 48 -12.83 11.39 -2.68
CA TYR A 48 -13.66 10.72 -1.67
C TYR A 48 -13.14 11.06 -0.28
N PHE A 49 -14.05 11.44 0.61
CA PHE A 49 -13.73 11.71 1.99
C PHE A 49 -14.73 11.01 2.90
N LEU A 50 -14.22 10.21 3.84
CA LEU A 50 -15.03 9.55 4.85
C LEU A 50 -14.40 9.77 6.22
N GLN A 51 -15.13 10.42 7.13
CA GLN A 51 -14.72 10.52 8.51
C GLN A 51 -15.14 9.25 9.26
N THR A 52 -14.18 8.42 9.67
CA THR A 52 -14.42 7.11 10.27
C THR A 52 -13.24 6.64 11.11
N LYS A 53 -13.51 5.86 12.16
CA LYS A 53 -12.47 5.27 13.03
C LYS A 53 -12.31 3.79 12.76
N GLY A 54 -11.07 3.31 12.74
CA GLY A 54 -10.78 1.90 12.56
C GLY A 54 -9.33 1.65 12.15
N MET A 55 -9.01 0.39 11.88
CA MET A 55 -7.70 0.00 11.36
C MET A 55 -7.65 0.18 9.85
N LYS A 56 -6.50 0.60 9.31
CA LYS A 56 -6.29 0.92 7.88
C LYS A 56 -7.00 -0.05 6.94
N TYR A 57 -6.67 -1.34 7.03
CA TYR A 57 -7.21 -2.33 6.10
C TYR A 57 -8.70 -2.60 6.28
N HIS A 58 -9.22 -2.50 7.51
CA HIS A 58 -10.66 -2.58 7.76
C HIS A 58 -11.42 -1.42 7.13
N LEU A 59 -10.88 -0.21 7.26
CA LEU A 59 -11.46 0.99 6.65
C LEU A 59 -11.42 0.90 5.12
N ILE A 60 -10.28 0.50 4.55
CA ILE A 60 -10.13 0.33 3.10
C ILE A 60 -11.09 -0.73 2.57
N HIS A 61 -11.22 -1.88 3.25
CA HIS A 61 -12.16 -2.93 2.87
C HIS A 61 -13.61 -2.41 2.84
N ALA A 62 -14.05 -1.76 3.92
CA ALA A 62 -15.41 -1.21 4.01
C ALA A 62 -15.66 -0.17 2.92
N PHE A 63 -14.69 0.71 2.65
CA PHE A 63 -14.77 1.69 1.58
C PHE A 63 -14.90 1.02 0.20
N ILE A 64 -14.06 0.03 -0.11
CA ILE A 64 -14.14 -0.69 -1.39
C ILE A 64 -15.50 -1.37 -1.55
N GLN A 65 -16.02 -2.02 -0.50
CA GLN A 65 -17.34 -2.67 -0.56
C GLN A 65 -18.48 -1.68 -0.80
N GLN A 66 -18.46 -0.53 -0.12
CA GLN A 66 -19.51 0.50 -0.24
C GLN A 66 -19.45 1.24 -1.59
N HIS A 67 -18.27 1.36 -2.17
CA HIS A 67 -18.03 2.13 -3.40
C HIS A 67 -17.64 1.25 -4.61
N LEU A 68 -17.93 -0.06 -4.58
CA LEU A 68 -17.41 -1.02 -5.55
C LEU A 68 -17.66 -0.60 -7.01
N SER A 69 -18.84 -0.08 -7.33
CA SER A 69 -19.19 0.41 -8.68
C SER A 69 -18.31 1.58 -9.17
N SER A 70 -17.77 2.38 -8.25
CA SER A 70 -16.79 3.42 -8.55
C SER A 70 -15.38 2.84 -8.62
N ILE A 71 -15.04 1.95 -7.69
CA ILE A 71 -13.69 1.37 -7.60
C ILE A 71 -13.31 0.56 -8.85
N ILE A 72 -14.26 -0.18 -9.44
CA ILE A 72 -14.00 -0.99 -10.65
C ILE A 72 -13.69 -0.17 -11.90
N GLN A 73 -13.77 1.17 -11.84
CA GLN A 73 -13.41 2.05 -12.95
C GLN A 73 -11.91 2.40 -12.96
N TYR A 74 -11.19 2.13 -11.86
CA TYR A 74 -9.76 2.37 -11.76
C TYR A 74 -8.95 1.19 -12.26
N THR A 75 -7.77 1.46 -12.82
CA THR A 75 -6.82 0.43 -13.28
C THR A 75 -5.86 0.01 -12.17
N TYR A 76 -5.42 0.97 -11.36
CA TYR A 76 -4.48 0.77 -10.27
C TYR A 76 -4.91 1.52 -9.01
N ILE A 77 -4.73 0.88 -7.85
CA ILE A 77 -5.10 1.40 -6.54
C ILE A 77 -3.88 1.32 -5.62
N TRP A 78 -3.40 2.47 -5.14
CA TRP A 78 -2.32 2.58 -4.17
C TRP A 78 -2.87 2.78 -2.76
N MET A 79 -2.33 2.07 -1.77
CA MET A 79 -2.81 2.10 -0.38
C MET A 79 -1.70 2.44 0.62
N PRO A 80 -1.10 3.63 0.56
CA PRO A 80 -0.05 4.07 1.48
C PRO A 80 -0.57 4.38 2.89
N ASP A 81 0.28 4.14 3.88
CA ASP A 81 0.16 4.73 5.22
C ASP A 81 0.28 6.26 5.15
N ASN A 82 -0.27 6.95 6.14
CA ASN A 82 -0.36 8.42 6.14
C ASN A 82 0.96 9.14 6.44
N ASP A 83 2.00 8.41 6.83
CA ASP A 83 3.34 8.90 7.16
C ASP A 83 4.39 8.57 6.08
N VAL A 84 3.91 8.25 4.88
CA VAL A 84 4.70 8.09 3.67
C VAL A 84 4.95 9.46 3.03
N ALA A 85 6.20 9.91 3.07
CA ALA A 85 6.65 11.09 2.32
C ALA A 85 7.10 10.67 0.91
N ILE A 86 6.50 11.29 -0.11
CA ILE A 86 6.78 11.06 -1.54
C ILE A 86 6.25 12.26 -2.35
N SER A 87 6.90 12.59 -3.46
CA SER A 87 6.46 13.69 -4.33
C SER A 87 5.29 13.29 -5.23
N THR A 88 4.52 14.27 -5.73
CA THR A 88 3.48 14.04 -6.74
C THR A 88 4.06 13.39 -8.01
N GLN A 89 5.26 13.78 -8.44
CA GLN A 89 5.90 13.26 -9.66
C GLN A 89 6.31 11.80 -9.50
N ASP A 90 6.84 11.45 -8.32
CA ASP A 90 7.21 10.08 -8.00
C ASP A 90 5.99 9.16 -7.97
N ILE A 91 4.85 9.65 -7.47
CA ILE A 91 3.58 8.92 -7.55
C ILE A 91 3.13 8.73 -9.00
N HIS A 92 3.25 9.75 -9.86
CA HIS A 92 2.95 9.60 -11.28
C HIS A 92 3.86 8.54 -11.92
N ARG A 93 5.16 8.59 -11.62
CA ARG A 93 6.13 7.62 -12.12
C ARG A 93 5.85 6.21 -11.61
N LEU A 94 5.41 6.07 -10.37
CA LEU A 94 4.99 4.80 -9.77
C LEU A 94 3.84 4.17 -10.58
N PHE A 95 2.77 4.91 -10.83
CA PHE A 95 1.63 4.40 -11.62
C PHE A 95 2.02 4.08 -13.06
N GLN A 96 2.84 4.93 -13.69
CA GLN A 96 3.34 4.70 -15.04
C GLN A 96 4.15 3.41 -15.13
N LEU A 97 5.08 3.17 -14.21
CA LEU A 97 5.90 1.96 -14.18
C LEU A 97 5.07 0.72 -13.87
N ALA A 98 4.10 0.82 -12.95
CA ALA A 98 3.19 -0.28 -12.68
C ALA A 98 2.40 -0.69 -13.94
N GLU A 99 1.84 0.28 -14.67
CA GLU A 99 1.12 0.03 -15.93
C GLU A 99 2.05 -0.47 -17.04
N GLN A 100 3.22 0.14 -17.22
CA GLN A 100 4.20 -0.23 -18.25
C GLN A 100 4.65 -1.69 -18.14
N TYR A 101 4.89 -2.18 -16.93
CA TYR A 101 5.34 -3.56 -16.68
C TYR A 101 4.20 -4.51 -16.34
N ASP A 102 2.94 -4.04 -16.41
CA ASP A 102 1.73 -4.81 -16.11
C ASP A 102 1.84 -5.55 -14.76
N LEU A 103 2.15 -4.80 -13.70
CA LEU A 103 2.38 -5.34 -12.37
C LEU A 103 1.06 -5.63 -11.66
N GLN A 104 0.97 -6.75 -10.96
CA GLN A 104 -0.20 -7.10 -10.14
C GLN A 104 -0.13 -6.46 -8.75
N LEU A 105 1.06 -6.47 -8.15
CA LEU A 105 1.31 -5.97 -6.80
C LEU A 105 2.71 -5.38 -6.73
N CYS A 106 2.84 -4.11 -6.39
CA CYS A 106 4.15 -3.48 -6.29
C CYS A 106 4.19 -2.41 -5.19
N GLN A 107 5.36 -1.85 -4.94
CA GLN A 107 5.53 -0.64 -4.14
C GLN A 107 6.77 0.12 -4.60
N PRO A 108 6.88 1.43 -4.30
CA PRO A 108 8.16 2.13 -4.34
C PRO A 108 9.20 1.43 -3.46
N ALA A 109 10.48 1.59 -3.81
CA ALA A 109 11.55 1.37 -2.85
C ALA A 109 11.43 2.37 -1.68
N MET A 110 12.00 2.01 -0.53
CA MET A 110 11.75 2.72 0.72
C MET A 110 13.05 3.08 1.46
N THR A 111 13.09 4.29 1.99
CA THR A 111 14.09 4.77 2.95
C THR A 111 13.45 5.16 4.29
N GLY A 112 14.26 5.50 5.30
CA GLY A 112 13.77 5.88 6.63
C GLY A 112 13.67 4.68 7.57
N TYR A 113 12.50 4.47 8.19
CA TYR A 113 12.27 3.36 9.11
C TYR A 113 11.88 2.08 8.35
N ILE A 114 12.87 1.21 8.12
CA ILE A 114 12.70 0.02 7.26
C ILE A 114 12.57 -1.25 8.09
N SER A 115 11.46 -1.97 7.92
CA SER A 115 11.22 -3.29 8.55
C SER A 115 11.89 -4.43 7.77
N HIS A 116 11.89 -4.31 6.44
CA HIS A 116 12.26 -5.39 5.52
C HIS A 116 13.36 -4.91 4.56
N PRO A 117 14.63 -5.33 4.74
CA PRO A 117 15.74 -4.85 3.91
C PRO A 117 15.55 -5.03 2.40
N ILE A 118 14.73 -5.99 1.96
CA ILE A 118 14.41 -6.18 0.54
C ILE A 118 13.77 -4.93 -0.11
N THR A 119 13.11 -4.07 0.67
CA THR A 119 12.43 -2.86 0.18
C THR A 119 13.37 -1.66 0.04
N GLN A 120 14.64 -1.76 0.49
CA GLN A 120 15.64 -0.71 0.29
C GLN A 120 15.91 -0.49 -1.21
N PRO A 121 16.17 0.76 -1.62
CA PRO A 121 16.44 1.07 -3.02
C PRO A 121 17.74 0.42 -3.49
N ASP A 122 17.69 -0.15 -4.69
CA ASP A 122 18.87 -0.58 -5.44
C ASP A 122 19.10 0.37 -6.64
N PRO A 123 20.12 1.26 -6.57
CA PRO A 123 20.36 2.28 -7.59
C PRO A 123 20.79 1.70 -8.94
N ALA A 124 21.17 0.42 -9.01
CA ALA A 124 21.50 -0.24 -10.27
C ALA A 124 20.26 -0.75 -11.02
N SER A 125 19.08 -0.66 -10.42
CA SER A 125 17.83 -1.21 -10.95
C SER A 125 16.75 -0.14 -11.15
N LEU A 126 15.94 -0.33 -12.18
CA LEU A 126 14.67 0.38 -12.36
C LEU A 126 13.59 -0.22 -11.46
N LEU A 127 13.51 -1.56 -11.45
CA LEU A 127 12.65 -2.35 -10.57
C LEU A 127 13.22 -3.76 -10.38
N ARG A 128 12.82 -4.40 -9.28
CA ARG A 128 13.16 -5.80 -8.96
C ARG A 128 11.89 -6.61 -8.79
N PHE A 129 11.75 -7.68 -9.57
CA PHE A 129 10.67 -8.63 -9.38
C PHE A 129 10.94 -9.48 -8.14
N SER A 130 9.95 -9.59 -7.26
CA SER A 130 10.09 -10.20 -5.95
C SER A 130 8.88 -11.08 -5.61
N ASN A 131 8.94 -11.75 -4.48
CA ASN A 131 7.77 -12.37 -3.86
C ASN A 131 7.23 -11.55 -2.67
N PHE A 132 7.55 -10.26 -2.58
CA PHE A 132 7.30 -9.47 -1.38
C PHE A 132 6.99 -8.01 -1.71
N VAL A 133 5.90 -7.52 -1.12
CA VAL A 133 5.52 -6.10 -1.05
C VAL A 133 5.00 -5.87 0.37
N GLU A 134 5.49 -4.83 1.03
CA GLU A 134 5.13 -4.48 2.40
C GLU A 134 3.73 -3.87 2.44
N VAL A 135 2.98 -4.19 3.49
CA VAL A 135 1.62 -3.67 3.75
C VAL A 135 1.58 -2.15 4.03
N LEU A 136 2.74 -1.51 4.11
CA LEU A 136 2.86 -0.08 4.35
C LEU A 136 2.34 0.73 3.15
N ALA A 137 2.69 0.35 1.92
CA ALA A 137 2.23 1.08 0.73
C ALA A 137 2.10 0.20 -0.54
N PRO A 138 1.27 -0.85 -0.51
CA PRO A 138 1.05 -1.67 -1.68
C PRO A 138 0.25 -0.93 -2.76
N LEU A 139 0.71 -1.06 -4.00
CA LEU A 139 0.01 -0.69 -5.22
C LEU A 139 -0.48 -1.97 -5.91
N MET A 140 -1.79 -2.07 -6.13
CA MET A 140 -2.40 -3.23 -6.77
C MET A 140 -3.05 -2.83 -8.09
N SER A 141 -2.96 -3.71 -9.09
CA SER A 141 -3.87 -3.62 -10.24
C SER A 141 -5.30 -3.98 -9.80
N LEU A 142 -6.32 -3.50 -10.51
CA LEU A 142 -7.70 -3.81 -10.16
C LEU A 142 -7.99 -5.32 -10.07
N PRO A 143 -7.54 -6.19 -11.00
CA PRO A 143 -7.74 -7.64 -10.86
C PRO A 143 -7.12 -8.21 -9.59
N ALA A 144 -5.89 -7.80 -9.25
CA ALA A 144 -5.23 -8.22 -8.02
C ALA A 144 -5.98 -7.72 -6.78
N LEU A 145 -6.43 -6.46 -6.78
CA LEU A 145 -7.25 -5.92 -5.70
C LEU A 145 -8.54 -6.73 -5.51
N LEU A 146 -9.28 -7.03 -6.58
CA LEU A 146 -10.53 -7.79 -6.50
C LEU A 146 -10.33 -9.22 -6.02
N GLN A 147 -9.18 -9.82 -6.30
CA GLN A 147 -8.80 -11.13 -5.77
C GLN A 147 -8.42 -11.08 -4.28
N LEU A 148 -7.80 -9.98 -3.84
CA LEU A 148 -7.16 -9.89 -2.53
C LEU A 148 -7.95 -9.12 -1.48
N TYR A 149 -8.86 -8.23 -1.84
CA TYR A 149 -9.44 -7.27 -0.88
C TYR A 149 -10.18 -7.96 0.28
N ASN A 150 -10.79 -9.13 0.07
CA ASN A 150 -11.40 -9.92 1.16
C ASN A 150 -10.40 -10.33 2.27
N THR A 151 -9.10 -10.29 2.00
CA THR A 151 -8.06 -10.54 3.02
C THR A 151 -7.86 -9.36 3.98
N PHE A 152 -8.32 -8.16 3.63
CA PHE A 152 -8.04 -6.93 4.39
C PHE A 152 -8.69 -6.92 5.78
N ASN A 153 -9.68 -7.78 6.01
CA ASN A 153 -10.38 -7.96 7.29
C ASN A 153 -9.96 -9.19 8.09
N LEU A 154 -8.88 -9.88 7.70
CA LEU A 154 -8.44 -11.09 8.40
C LEU A 154 -7.83 -10.78 9.77
N ASN A 155 -7.27 -9.59 9.94
CA ASN A 155 -6.68 -9.13 11.19
C ASN A 155 -6.59 -7.60 11.31
N TYR A 156 -6.36 -7.11 12.54
CA TYR A 156 -6.34 -5.68 12.83
C TYR A 156 -5.03 -4.99 12.44
N SER A 157 -3.90 -5.68 12.55
CA SER A 157 -2.57 -5.08 12.33
C SER A 157 -2.13 -4.99 10.87
N GLY A 158 -2.75 -5.76 9.98
CA GLY A 158 -2.30 -6.00 8.61
C GLY A 158 -1.08 -6.92 8.50
N TRP A 159 -0.42 -7.27 9.61
CA TRP A 159 0.78 -8.09 9.58
C TRP A 159 0.45 -9.50 9.08
N GLY A 160 1.23 -9.98 8.12
CA GLY A 160 0.97 -11.25 7.44
C GLY A 160 0.41 -11.10 6.03
N TYR A 161 -0.19 -9.96 5.69
CA TYR A 161 -0.77 -9.78 4.36
C TYR A 161 0.30 -9.73 3.26
N ASP A 162 1.47 -9.20 3.58
CA ASP A 162 2.71 -9.24 2.80
C ASP A 162 3.18 -10.66 2.42
N TYR A 163 2.79 -11.68 3.19
CA TYR A 163 2.99 -13.10 2.83
C TYR A 163 1.77 -13.71 2.12
N ILE A 164 0.56 -13.32 2.52
CA ILE A 164 -0.69 -13.88 1.97
C ILE A 164 -0.92 -13.42 0.53
N TRP A 165 -0.68 -12.14 0.21
CA TRP A 165 -0.97 -11.63 -1.13
C TRP A 165 -0.11 -12.28 -2.21
N PRO A 166 1.22 -12.39 -2.08
CA PRO A 166 2.02 -13.10 -3.08
C PRO A 166 1.63 -14.59 -3.20
N PHE A 167 1.24 -15.22 -2.08
CA PHE A 167 0.73 -16.60 -2.09
C PHE A 167 -0.57 -16.73 -2.91
N LEU A 168 -1.56 -15.88 -2.64
CA LEU A 168 -2.85 -15.90 -3.33
C LEU A 168 -2.73 -15.53 -4.81
N LEU A 169 -1.79 -14.64 -5.16
CA LEU A 169 -1.47 -14.33 -6.56
C LEU A 169 -0.68 -15.45 -7.26
N GLY A 170 -0.24 -16.49 -6.55
CA GLY A 170 0.45 -17.64 -7.12
C GLY A 170 1.96 -17.45 -7.34
N TYR A 171 2.59 -16.49 -6.65
CA TYR A 171 4.02 -16.15 -6.78
C TYR A 171 4.51 -15.95 -8.23
N PRO A 172 3.83 -15.10 -9.03
CA PRO A 172 4.27 -14.82 -10.39
C PRO A 172 5.68 -14.21 -10.37
N LYS A 173 6.51 -14.60 -11.32
CA LYS A 173 7.94 -14.23 -11.34
C LYS A 173 8.23 -12.84 -11.90
N ASN A 174 7.24 -12.22 -12.54
CA ASN A 174 7.38 -10.96 -13.26
C ASN A 174 6.17 -10.02 -13.06
N LYS A 175 5.41 -10.19 -11.97
CA LYS A 175 4.19 -9.39 -11.69
C LYS A 175 4.15 -8.81 -10.28
N ILE A 176 5.06 -9.20 -9.40
CA ILE A 176 5.23 -8.61 -8.08
C ILE A 176 6.59 -7.94 -8.03
N ALA A 177 6.66 -6.67 -7.62
CA ALA A 177 7.91 -5.93 -7.71
C ALA A 177 8.10 -4.84 -6.64
N ILE A 178 9.37 -4.55 -6.35
CA ILE A 178 9.81 -3.28 -5.76
C ILE A 178 10.27 -2.40 -6.91
N ILE A 179 9.77 -1.16 -6.99
CA ILE A 179 10.14 -0.20 -8.04
C ILE A 179 11.22 0.73 -7.47
N ASP A 180 12.48 0.49 -7.84
CA ASP A 180 13.65 1.20 -7.31
C ASP A 180 13.84 2.60 -7.91
N ALA A 181 13.29 2.84 -9.10
CA ALA A 181 13.26 4.15 -9.75
C ALA A 181 12.36 5.18 -9.03
N VAL A 182 11.55 4.74 -8.06
CA VAL A 182 10.69 5.58 -7.24
C VAL A 182 10.99 5.29 -5.78
N VAL A 183 11.37 6.31 -5.02
CA VAL A 183 11.75 6.14 -3.61
C VAL A 183 10.83 6.92 -2.71
N MET A 184 10.12 6.22 -1.83
CA MET A 184 9.37 6.82 -0.73
C MET A 184 10.20 6.84 0.56
N LYS A 185 9.80 7.68 1.52
CA LYS A 185 10.37 7.70 2.87
C LYS A 185 9.30 7.40 3.91
N HIS A 186 9.52 6.36 4.71
CA HIS A 186 8.71 6.10 5.90
C HIS A 186 9.22 6.95 7.07
N THR A 187 8.38 7.87 7.55
CA THR A 187 8.81 8.96 8.43
C THR A 187 8.62 8.68 9.92
N LYS A 188 7.89 7.63 10.31
CA LYS A 188 7.65 7.28 11.72
C LYS A 188 8.22 5.89 12.07
N PRO A 189 8.64 5.67 13.34
CA PRO A 189 9.13 4.37 13.77
C PRO A 189 8.06 3.28 13.73
N ILE A 190 8.48 2.08 13.34
CA ILE A 190 7.63 0.87 13.40
C ILE A 190 7.36 0.51 14.86
N GLY A 191 6.09 0.24 15.18
CA GLY A 191 5.71 -0.39 16.45
C GLY A 191 5.81 0.49 17.68
N ALA A 192 5.66 1.81 17.52
CA ALA A 192 5.63 2.74 18.65
C ALA A 192 4.43 2.51 19.61
N ASP A 193 3.30 2.03 19.08
CA ASP A 193 2.11 1.71 19.89
C ASP A 193 1.30 0.53 19.32
N TYR A 194 1.27 -0.56 20.06
CA TYR A 194 0.44 -1.74 19.76
C TYR A 194 -0.82 -1.84 20.63
N SER A 195 -1.05 -0.91 21.56
CA SER A 195 -2.20 -0.92 22.47
C SER A 195 -3.55 -0.76 21.75
N ARG A 196 -3.52 -0.19 20.54
CA ARG A 196 -4.68 -0.06 19.65
C ARG A 196 -5.17 -1.39 19.07
N PHE A 197 -4.37 -2.46 19.16
CA PHE A 197 -4.73 -3.78 18.65
C PHE A 197 -5.24 -4.68 19.79
N PRO A 198 -6.30 -5.49 19.57
CA PRO A 198 -6.79 -6.42 20.60
C PRO A 198 -5.77 -7.48 21.01
N LYS A 199 -4.78 -7.74 20.15
CA LYS A 199 -3.67 -8.67 20.36
C LYS A 199 -2.38 -8.08 19.82
N HIS A 200 -1.24 -8.55 20.32
CA HIS A 200 0.04 -8.17 19.76
C HIS A 200 0.14 -8.58 18.26
N PRO A 201 0.60 -7.71 17.34
CA PRO A 201 0.62 -7.99 15.90
C PRO A 201 1.33 -9.30 15.51
N LYS A 202 2.48 -9.60 16.14
CA LYS A 202 3.17 -10.91 15.95
C LYS A 202 2.31 -12.13 16.28
N GLN A 203 1.49 -12.07 17.32
CA GLN A 203 0.60 -13.18 17.68
C GLN A 203 -0.52 -13.29 16.65
N GLU A 204 -1.14 -12.16 16.33
CA GLU A 204 -2.23 -12.07 15.37
C GLU A 204 -1.80 -12.59 13.99
N MET A 205 -0.66 -12.16 13.48
CA MET A 205 -0.05 -12.66 12.25
C MET A 205 0.10 -14.18 12.26
N LYS A 206 0.61 -14.79 13.35
CA LYS A 206 0.74 -16.26 13.43
C LYS A 206 -0.61 -16.97 13.31
N GLU A 207 -1.65 -16.42 13.91
CA GLU A 207 -3.02 -16.95 13.83
C GLU A 207 -3.56 -16.79 12.40
N THR A 208 -3.41 -15.62 11.79
CA THR A 208 -3.85 -15.32 10.42
C THR A 208 -3.16 -16.18 9.36
N LEU A 209 -1.87 -16.48 9.53
CA LEU A 209 -1.10 -17.30 8.59
C LEU A 209 -1.39 -18.80 8.72
N LYS A 210 -2.02 -19.27 9.81
CA LYS A 210 -2.24 -20.69 10.10
C LYS A 210 -3.02 -21.43 9.00
N PRO A 211 -4.11 -20.89 8.42
CA PRO A 211 -4.87 -21.56 7.35
C PRO A 211 -4.08 -21.71 6.03
N TYR A 212 -3.10 -20.83 5.78
CA TYR A 212 -2.31 -20.83 4.55
C TYR A 212 -1.15 -21.85 4.58
N GLY A 213 -0.77 -22.34 5.77
CA GLY A 213 0.02 -23.57 5.93
C GLY A 213 1.49 -23.51 5.47
N ARG A 214 2.06 -24.70 5.17
CA ARG A 214 3.49 -24.95 4.84
C ARG A 214 3.89 -24.56 3.41
N SER A 215 2.91 -24.38 2.51
CA SER A 215 3.14 -24.06 1.09
C SER A 215 3.51 -22.58 0.86
N MET A 216 3.27 -21.72 1.84
CA MET A 216 3.60 -20.31 1.77
C MET A 216 5.11 -20.09 1.95
N GLN A 217 5.71 -19.37 1.01
CA GLN A 217 7.12 -19.03 1.05
C GLN A 217 7.35 -17.93 2.09
N LYS A 218 8.15 -18.24 3.11
CA LYS A 218 8.49 -17.28 4.17
C LYS A 218 9.76 -16.48 3.87
N LYS A 219 10.60 -16.99 2.98
CA LYS A 219 11.82 -16.31 2.55
C LYS A 219 11.46 -15.27 1.51
N GLN A 220 11.87 -14.03 1.75
CA GLN A 220 11.82 -12.96 0.76
C GLN A 220 12.86 -13.24 -0.33
N VAL A 221 12.46 -13.16 -1.59
CA VAL A 221 13.29 -13.49 -2.75
C VAL A 221 13.11 -12.43 -3.82
N ILE A 222 14.23 -11.97 -4.38
CA ILE A 222 14.28 -11.26 -5.66
C ILE A 222 14.48 -12.32 -6.75
N TYR A 223 13.61 -12.33 -7.75
CA TYR A 223 13.66 -13.28 -8.87
C TYR A 223 14.54 -12.78 -10.00
N SER A 224 14.41 -11.50 -10.35
CA SER A 224 15.14 -10.81 -11.41
C SER A 224 14.96 -9.30 -11.26
N SER A 225 15.71 -8.52 -12.04
CA SER A 225 15.64 -7.05 -12.04
C SER A 225 15.66 -6.49 -13.45
N ILE A 226 15.05 -5.34 -13.63
CA ILE A 226 15.23 -4.49 -14.80
C ILE A 226 16.33 -3.46 -14.45
N PRO A 227 17.41 -3.33 -15.24
CA PRO A 227 18.48 -2.37 -14.96
C PRO A 227 18.01 -0.92 -15.00
N ALA A 228 18.69 -0.04 -14.27
CA ALA A 228 18.47 1.39 -14.40
C ALA A 228 18.89 1.88 -15.81
N GLY A 229 18.09 2.76 -16.43
CA GLY A 229 18.39 3.37 -17.73
C GLY A 229 17.74 2.71 -18.96
N GLU A 230 16.88 1.70 -18.76
CA GLU A 230 15.93 1.22 -19.78
C GLU A 230 14.73 2.15 -19.98
#